data_AF-A0AAD5QP06-F1
#
_entry.id   AF-A0AAD5QP06-F1
#
_cell.length_a   1.000
_cell.length_b   1.000
_cell.length_c   1.000
_cell.angle_alpha   90.00
_cell.angle_beta   90.00
_cell.angle_gamma   90.00
#
_symmetry.space_group_name_H-M   'P 1'
#
loop_
_entity.id
_entity.type
_entity.pdbx_description
1 polymer ?
#
loop_
_entity_poly.entity_id
_entity_poly.type
_entity_poly.pdbx_seq_one_letter_code
_entity_poly.pdbx_strand_id
1 'polypeptide(L)'
;MGTVAVPTNTSLFHRCFMATQEFIENWPAHLHSRAMLKALRDKFNLIVYFKLVTHKLVRQIDSEMVPESFQFVSDDQSVKEGVFCNLSSTILRTIKTIWSEDVFLYPLVDKLWDLTLRLLNKHLAWARALLEAATVGDSCEFGGIEAWRALLAVRHDLSTLHSRVFDMALEELWPKFSDLNVDTSLFGQCLTRFGTLIASEDSKIDEAIVKLVSSSMSKEFDAVFDVPKQYRWTKKPSPSTHSTYISAAHKKLDVFVEELSKTSHPSSVQLIRSVLSSSYSHLVEKAEKVLDSVDATGSSLSRFKRKGAVLDGTSDDEKIRTQIYRDLSFCESRGLTEDIVVDGLSKLIERSRPESTELISNVVGAAISDEISESVKNESDVISCPTYAAPSLEPPLSSQDSPSS
;
A
#
# COMPACT_ATOMS: atom_id res chain seq x y z
N MET A 1 -9.19 -45.08 -42.99
CA MET A 1 -8.78 -44.19 -41.89
C MET A 1 -8.18 -42.95 -42.52
N GLY A 2 -8.77 -41.77 -42.32
CA GLY A 2 -8.25 -40.53 -42.90
C GLY A 2 -7.08 -39.99 -42.08
N THR A 3 -6.04 -39.51 -42.76
CA THR A 3 -4.87 -38.88 -42.14
C THR A 3 -5.31 -37.59 -41.42
N VAL A 4 -5.11 -37.53 -40.10
CA VAL A 4 -5.37 -36.35 -39.27
C VAL A 4 -4.18 -35.40 -39.39
N ALA A 5 -4.43 -34.12 -39.62
CA ALA A 5 -3.39 -33.10 -39.60
C ALA A 5 -2.98 -32.85 -38.14
N VAL A 6 -1.75 -33.22 -37.80
CA VAL A 6 -1.15 -32.99 -36.49
C VAL A 6 -0.23 -31.76 -36.60
N PRO A 7 -0.39 -30.74 -35.73
CA PRO A 7 0.42 -29.53 -35.77
C PRO A 7 1.87 -29.80 -35.32
N THR A 8 2.80 -30.01 -36.26
CA THR A 8 4.25 -29.99 -35.99
C THR A 8 4.78 -28.55 -35.85
N ASN A 9 4.13 -27.60 -36.53
CA ASN A 9 4.35 -26.16 -36.42
C ASN A 9 2.98 -25.50 -36.21
N THR A 10 2.80 -24.85 -35.05
CA THR A 10 1.51 -24.26 -34.65
C THR A 10 1.11 -23.09 -35.56
N SER A 11 2.05 -22.20 -35.91
CA SER A 11 1.78 -21.06 -36.80
C SER A 11 1.38 -21.50 -38.21
N LEU A 12 2.06 -22.51 -38.77
CA LEU A 12 1.69 -23.06 -40.07
C LEU A 12 0.31 -23.74 -40.01
N PHE A 13 0.04 -24.50 -38.94
CA PHE A 13 -1.25 -25.14 -38.74
C PHE A 13 -2.38 -24.12 -38.65
N HIS A 14 -2.19 -23.03 -37.89
CA HIS A 14 -3.14 -21.92 -37.78
C HIS A 14 -3.42 -21.30 -39.15
N ARG A 15 -2.38 -20.89 -39.89
CA ARG A 15 -2.52 -20.31 -41.23
C ARG A 15 -3.25 -21.24 -42.21
N CYS A 16 -2.91 -22.53 -42.20
CA CYS A 16 -3.59 -23.52 -43.05
C CYS A 16 -5.06 -23.71 -42.65
N PHE A 17 -5.36 -23.71 -41.35
CA PHE A 17 -6.74 -23.80 -40.87
C PHE A 17 -7.55 -22.57 -41.27
N MET A 18 -7.01 -21.36 -41.10
CA MET A 18 -7.65 -20.11 -41.50
C MET A 18 -7.92 -20.06 -43.00
N ALA A 19 -6.93 -20.39 -43.83
CA ALA A 19 -7.12 -20.49 -45.28
C ALA A 19 -8.18 -21.53 -45.67
N THR A 20 -8.29 -22.63 -44.91
CA THR A 20 -9.33 -23.64 -45.12
C THR A 20 -10.72 -23.12 -44.70
N GLN A 21 -10.83 -22.36 -43.61
CA GLN A 21 -12.09 -21.73 -43.21
C GLN A 21 -12.55 -20.71 -44.26
N GLU A 22 -11.67 -19.82 -44.69
CA GLU A 22 -11.96 -18.83 -45.72
C GLU A 22 -12.41 -19.49 -47.04
N PHE A 23 -11.75 -20.59 -47.43
CA PHE A 23 -12.18 -21.38 -48.58
C PHE A 23 -13.59 -21.98 -48.40
N ILE A 24 -13.91 -22.51 -47.22
CA ILE A 24 -15.22 -23.10 -46.91
C ILE A 24 -16.31 -22.03 -46.90
N GLU A 25 -16.05 -20.86 -46.32
CA GLU A 25 -16.98 -19.73 -46.23
C GLU A 25 -17.33 -19.16 -47.61
N ASN A 26 -16.34 -19.10 -48.51
CA ASN A 26 -16.52 -18.64 -49.89
C ASN A 26 -17.02 -19.73 -50.85
N TRP A 27 -17.19 -20.97 -50.39
CA TRP A 27 -17.64 -22.07 -51.25
C TRP A 27 -19.14 -21.96 -51.59
N PRO A 28 -19.54 -22.13 -52.87
CA PRO A 28 -20.96 -22.07 -53.25
C PRO A 28 -21.80 -23.07 -52.46
N ALA A 29 -22.92 -22.61 -51.89
CA ALA A 29 -23.77 -23.39 -50.98
C ALA A 29 -24.55 -24.51 -51.69
N HIS A 30 -23.86 -25.58 -52.11
CA HIS A 30 -24.47 -26.80 -52.63
C HIS A 30 -24.65 -27.83 -51.53
N LEU A 31 -25.87 -28.36 -51.35
CA LEU A 31 -26.18 -29.36 -50.30
C LEU A 31 -25.20 -30.56 -50.29
N HIS A 32 -24.80 -31.02 -51.48
CA HIS A 32 -23.92 -32.18 -51.66
C HIS A 32 -22.47 -31.94 -51.18
N SER A 33 -22.03 -30.68 -51.11
CA SER A 33 -20.65 -30.33 -50.73
C SER A 33 -20.44 -30.25 -49.21
N ARG A 34 -21.51 -30.05 -48.43
CA ARG A 34 -21.44 -29.85 -46.98
C ARG A 34 -20.72 -30.96 -46.22
N ALA A 35 -20.99 -32.23 -46.58
CA ALA A 35 -20.35 -33.38 -45.94
C ALA A 35 -18.84 -33.42 -46.22
N MET A 36 -18.43 -33.08 -47.45
CA MET A 36 -17.02 -33.04 -47.85
C MET A 36 -16.27 -31.90 -47.17
N LEU A 37 -16.86 -30.69 -47.13
CA LEU A 37 -16.27 -29.52 -46.48
C LEU A 37 -16.13 -29.74 -44.97
N LYS A 38 -17.13 -30.37 -44.34
CA LYS A 38 -17.04 -30.79 -42.93
C LYS A 38 -15.90 -31.78 -42.72
N ALA A 39 -15.80 -32.81 -43.57
CA ALA A 39 -14.73 -33.80 -43.47
C ALA A 39 -13.32 -33.19 -43.67
N LEU A 40 -13.20 -32.14 -44.50
CA LEU A 40 -11.95 -31.39 -44.66
C LEU A 40 -11.57 -30.64 -43.38
N ARG A 41 -12.53 -29.91 -42.78
CA ARG A 41 -12.34 -29.20 -41.52
C ARG A 41 -11.99 -30.13 -40.37
N ASP A 42 -12.66 -31.28 -40.28
CA ASP A 42 -12.49 -32.24 -39.20
C ASP A 42 -11.12 -32.97 -39.25
N LYS A 43 -10.32 -32.79 -40.31
CA LYS A 43 -8.92 -33.27 -40.35
C LYS A 43 -8.01 -32.51 -39.40
N PHE A 44 -8.35 -31.30 -39.00
CA PHE A 44 -7.52 -30.47 -38.14
C PHE A 44 -7.75 -30.83 -36.67
N ASN A 45 -6.70 -31.34 -35.99
CA ASN A 45 -6.79 -31.65 -34.57
C ASN A 45 -6.61 -30.39 -33.70
N LEU A 46 -7.71 -29.66 -33.49
CA LEU A 46 -7.71 -28.40 -32.75
C LEU A 46 -7.34 -28.57 -31.27
N ILE A 47 -7.62 -29.73 -30.67
CA ILE A 47 -7.26 -30.02 -29.27
C ILE A 47 -5.75 -30.11 -29.09
N VAL A 48 -5.06 -30.80 -30.01
CA VAL A 48 -3.60 -30.91 -29.98
C VAL A 48 -2.97 -29.54 -30.26
N TYR A 49 -3.51 -28.78 -31.22
CA TYR A 49 -3.07 -27.41 -31.48
C TYR A 49 -3.16 -26.54 -30.20
N PHE A 50 -4.33 -26.51 -29.56
CA PHE A 50 -4.54 -25.75 -28.32
C PHE A 50 -3.53 -26.12 -27.24
N LYS A 51 -3.29 -27.43 -27.02
CA LYS A 51 -2.31 -27.91 -26.05
C LYS A 51 -0.90 -27.45 -26.38
N LEU A 52 -0.46 -27.54 -27.63
CA LEU A 52 0.90 -27.15 -28.01
C LEU A 52 1.14 -25.65 -27.84
N VAL A 53 0.16 -24.81 -28.17
CA VAL A 53 0.28 -23.35 -28.02
C VAL A 53 0.30 -22.94 -26.55
N THR A 54 -0.54 -23.55 -25.72
CA THR A 54 -0.71 -23.12 -24.32
C THR A 54 0.24 -23.79 -23.33
N HIS A 55 0.73 -25.01 -23.62
CA HIS A 55 1.49 -25.81 -22.66
C HIS A 55 2.75 -25.12 -22.15
N LYS A 56 3.55 -24.50 -23.03
CA LYS A 56 4.77 -23.79 -22.59
C LYS A 56 4.44 -22.60 -21.68
N LEU A 57 3.39 -21.85 -22.01
CA LEU A 57 2.97 -20.66 -21.27
C LEU A 57 2.44 -21.04 -19.89
N VAL A 58 1.54 -22.02 -19.82
CA VAL A 58 0.97 -22.49 -18.55
C VAL A 58 2.04 -23.14 -17.66
N ARG A 59 2.98 -23.90 -18.24
CA ARG A 59 4.08 -24.49 -17.48
C ARG A 59 5.00 -23.43 -16.87
N GLN A 60 5.24 -22.32 -17.57
CA GLN A 60 6.00 -21.20 -17.02
C GLN A 60 5.27 -20.59 -15.81
N ILE A 61 3.96 -20.34 -15.95
CA ILE A 61 3.12 -19.81 -14.87
C ILE A 61 3.17 -20.75 -13.66
N ASP A 62 2.99 -22.06 -13.87
CA ASP A 62 3.00 -23.05 -12.79
C ASP A 62 4.34 -23.08 -12.03
N SER A 63 5.47 -22.81 -12.69
CA SER A 63 6.78 -22.71 -12.01
C SER A 63 6.97 -21.43 -11.20
N GLU A 64 6.24 -20.37 -11.53
CA GLU A 64 6.29 -19.05 -10.87
C GLU A 64 5.22 -18.92 -9.75
N MET A 65 4.33 -19.90 -9.57
CA MET A 65 3.27 -19.90 -8.54
C MET A 65 3.79 -20.17 -7.11
N VAL A 66 5.07 -20.44 -6.94
CA VAL A 66 5.65 -20.78 -5.63
C VAL A 66 6.05 -19.48 -4.90
N PRO A 67 5.67 -19.26 -3.63
CA PRO A 67 6.00 -18.04 -2.89
C PRO A 67 7.48 -17.65 -2.91
N GLU A 68 8.37 -18.65 -2.83
CA GLU A 68 9.83 -18.47 -2.86
C GLU A 68 10.35 -17.97 -4.23
N SER A 69 9.57 -18.15 -5.29
CA SER A 69 9.88 -17.66 -6.64
C SER A 69 9.42 -16.22 -6.89
N PHE A 70 8.92 -15.53 -5.87
CA PHE A 70 8.47 -14.14 -5.98
C PHE A 70 9.59 -13.23 -6.50
N GLN A 71 9.29 -12.49 -7.57
CA GLN A 71 10.19 -11.54 -8.18
C GLN A 71 9.40 -10.34 -8.72
N PHE A 72 9.95 -9.14 -8.54
CA PHE A 72 9.50 -7.96 -9.25
C PHE A 72 9.86 -8.05 -10.72
N VAL A 73 9.06 -7.43 -11.59
CA VAL A 73 9.41 -7.42 -13.01
C VAL A 73 10.66 -6.58 -13.24
N SER A 74 11.57 -7.12 -14.04
CA SER A 74 12.83 -6.46 -14.42
C SER A 74 12.73 -5.75 -15.80
N ASP A 75 11.59 -5.85 -16.47
CA ASP A 75 11.38 -5.37 -17.85
C ASP A 75 10.66 -4.00 -17.83
N ASP A 76 11.20 -3.04 -18.58
CA ASP A 76 10.58 -1.70 -18.72
C ASP A 76 9.20 -1.76 -19.39
N GLN A 77 8.91 -2.81 -20.19
CA GLN A 77 7.60 -2.94 -20.84
C GLN A 77 6.47 -3.31 -19.88
N SER A 78 6.72 -4.15 -18.88
CA SER A 78 5.70 -4.53 -17.90
C SER A 78 5.37 -3.40 -16.93
N VAL A 79 6.36 -2.54 -16.63
CA VAL A 79 6.14 -1.32 -15.85
C VAL A 79 5.14 -0.40 -16.56
N LYS A 80 5.17 -0.35 -17.90
CA LYS A 80 4.18 0.40 -18.71
C LYS A 80 2.79 -0.23 -18.68
N GLU A 81 2.69 -1.55 -18.48
CA GLU A 81 1.40 -2.23 -18.33
C GLU A 81 0.77 -2.00 -16.94
N GLY A 82 1.55 -1.49 -15.98
CA GLY A 82 1.12 -1.14 -14.64
C GLY A 82 1.14 -2.32 -13.66
N VAL A 83 1.87 -3.39 -13.97
CA VAL A 83 2.03 -4.57 -13.11
C VAL A 83 3.44 -4.65 -12.53
N PHE A 84 3.55 -5.06 -11.26
CA PHE A 84 4.80 -5.10 -10.51
C PHE A 84 5.39 -6.50 -10.36
N CYS A 85 4.57 -7.55 -10.31
CA CYS A 85 5.03 -8.92 -10.09
C CYS A 85 5.25 -9.66 -11.41
N ASN A 86 6.33 -10.44 -11.50
CA ASN A 86 6.65 -11.20 -12.71
C ASN A 86 5.55 -12.19 -13.10
N LEU A 87 4.96 -12.91 -12.13
CA LEU A 87 3.84 -13.83 -12.38
C LEU A 87 2.64 -13.10 -13.00
N SER A 88 2.25 -11.95 -12.46
CA SER A 88 1.13 -11.15 -12.98
C SER A 88 1.37 -10.75 -14.42
N SER A 89 2.59 -10.33 -14.76
CA SER A 89 3.00 -10.02 -16.13
C SER A 89 2.96 -11.25 -17.03
N THR A 90 3.48 -12.40 -16.59
CA THR A 90 3.42 -13.66 -17.33
C THR A 90 1.98 -14.09 -17.61
N ILE A 91 1.08 -13.95 -16.63
CA ILE A 91 -0.35 -14.26 -16.80
C ILE A 91 -1.00 -13.32 -17.81
N LEU A 92 -0.82 -12.00 -17.67
CA LEU A 92 -1.41 -11.01 -18.57
C LEU A 92 -0.92 -11.21 -20.01
N ARG A 93 0.39 -11.38 -20.20
CA ARG A 93 1.00 -11.70 -21.50
C ARG A 93 0.46 -13.00 -22.08
N THR A 94 0.26 -14.02 -21.25
CA THR A 94 -0.33 -15.30 -21.70
C THR A 94 -1.76 -15.10 -22.18
N ILE A 95 -2.60 -14.35 -21.44
CA ILE A 95 -3.97 -14.04 -21.85
C ILE A 95 -3.96 -13.28 -23.19
N LYS A 96 -3.14 -12.22 -23.33
CA LYS A 96 -2.99 -11.50 -24.59
C LYS A 96 -2.57 -12.41 -25.75
N THR A 97 -1.61 -13.31 -25.50
CA THR A 97 -1.08 -14.23 -26.52
C THR A 97 -2.13 -15.22 -27.01
N ILE A 98 -2.98 -15.75 -26.12
CA ILE A 98 -3.98 -16.76 -26.52
C ILE A 98 -5.16 -16.15 -27.30
N TRP A 99 -5.41 -14.84 -27.12
CA TRP A 99 -6.47 -14.10 -27.82
C TRP A 99 -5.98 -13.31 -29.04
N SER A 100 -4.67 -13.31 -29.32
CA SER A 100 -4.11 -12.65 -30.50
C SER A 100 -4.56 -13.35 -31.79
N GLU A 101 -4.64 -12.59 -32.88
CA GLU A 101 -5.06 -13.08 -34.20
C GLU A 101 -4.19 -14.24 -34.73
N ASP A 102 -2.91 -14.30 -34.30
CA ASP A 102 -1.97 -15.35 -34.71
C ASP A 102 -2.22 -16.71 -34.03
N VAL A 103 -3.00 -16.73 -32.94
CA VAL A 103 -3.25 -17.92 -32.12
C VAL A 103 -4.73 -18.28 -32.09
N PHE A 104 -5.58 -17.26 -32.00
CA PHE A 104 -7.01 -17.39 -31.84
C PHE A 104 -7.65 -18.16 -33.00
N LEU A 105 -8.56 -19.07 -32.66
CA LEU A 105 -9.42 -19.78 -33.60
C LEU A 105 -10.82 -19.86 -33.01
N TYR A 106 -11.85 -19.45 -33.76
CA TYR A 106 -13.25 -19.46 -33.31
C TYR A 106 -13.71 -20.80 -32.70
N PRO A 107 -13.37 -21.98 -33.25
CA PRO A 107 -13.79 -23.26 -32.64
C PRO A 107 -13.12 -23.59 -31.28
N LEU A 108 -12.18 -22.75 -30.81
CA LEU A 108 -11.49 -22.90 -29.52
C LEU A 108 -11.91 -21.85 -28.49
N VAL A 109 -12.90 -20.99 -28.81
CA VAL A 109 -13.39 -19.92 -27.92
C VAL A 109 -13.72 -20.44 -26.51
N ASP A 110 -14.42 -21.56 -26.40
CA ASP A 110 -14.76 -22.19 -25.11
C ASP A 110 -13.52 -22.50 -24.27
N LYS A 111 -12.46 -23.03 -24.91
CA LYS A 111 -11.22 -23.45 -24.24
C LYS A 111 -10.32 -22.29 -23.87
N LEU A 112 -10.28 -21.26 -24.72
CA LEU A 112 -9.52 -20.04 -24.49
C LEU A 112 -10.14 -19.24 -23.35
N TRP A 113 -11.47 -19.16 -23.31
CA TRP A 113 -12.19 -18.53 -22.22
C TRP A 113 -12.02 -19.28 -20.90
N ASP A 114 -12.20 -20.61 -20.91
CA ASP A 114 -11.93 -21.46 -19.74
C ASP A 114 -10.49 -21.29 -19.23
N LEU A 115 -9.50 -21.25 -20.12
CA LEU A 115 -8.11 -21.01 -19.75
C LEU A 115 -7.94 -19.62 -19.12
N THR A 116 -8.55 -18.58 -19.68
CA THR A 116 -8.51 -17.22 -19.12
C THR A 116 -9.02 -17.20 -17.67
N LEU A 117 -10.18 -17.80 -17.40
CA LEU A 117 -10.74 -17.89 -16.05
C LEU A 117 -9.87 -18.74 -15.11
N ARG A 118 -9.24 -19.82 -15.60
CA ARG A 118 -8.30 -20.60 -14.79
C ARG A 118 -7.04 -19.81 -14.43
N LEU A 119 -6.54 -18.97 -15.34
CA LEU A 119 -5.40 -18.10 -15.09
C LEU A 119 -5.72 -17.02 -14.05
N LEU A 120 -6.90 -16.40 -14.12
CA LEU A 120 -7.39 -15.49 -13.08
C LEU A 120 -7.46 -16.16 -11.71
N ASN A 121 -8.05 -17.36 -11.64
CA ASN A 121 -8.13 -18.12 -10.39
C ASN A 121 -6.74 -18.52 -9.85
N LYS A 122 -5.78 -18.84 -10.73
CA LYS A 122 -4.39 -19.12 -10.33
C LYS A 122 -3.73 -17.89 -9.71
N HIS A 123 -3.93 -16.71 -10.28
CA HIS A 123 -3.40 -15.46 -9.74
C HIS A 123 -3.95 -15.18 -8.33
N LEU A 124 -5.26 -15.32 -8.14
CA LEU A 124 -5.87 -15.18 -6.82
C LEU A 124 -5.39 -16.25 -5.82
N ALA A 125 -5.26 -17.50 -6.25
CA ALA A 125 -4.74 -18.57 -5.40
C ALA A 125 -3.29 -18.33 -4.98
N TRP A 126 -2.47 -17.78 -5.87
CA TRP A 126 -1.10 -17.39 -5.56
C TRP A 126 -1.04 -16.24 -4.54
N ALA A 127 -1.88 -15.21 -4.71
CA ALA A 127 -1.98 -14.13 -3.73
C ALA A 127 -2.36 -14.63 -2.33
N ARG A 128 -3.30 -15.58 -2.27
CA ARG A 128 -3.67 -16.26 -1.02
C ARG A 128 -2.52 -17.04 -0.40
N ALA A 129 -1.76 -17.78 -1.22
CA ALA A 129 -0.61 -18.52 -0.73
C ALA A 129 0.48 -17.60 -0.15
N LEU A 130 0.73 -16.43 -0.76
CA LEU A 130 1.63 -15.42 -0.22
C LEU A 130 1.12 -14.83 1.10
N LEU A 131 -0.18 -14.53 1.18
CA LEU A 131 -0.81 -14.04 2.40
C LEU A 131 -0.72 -15.06 3.54
N GLU A 132 -1.02 -16.33 3.28
CA GLU A 132 -0.90 -17.41 4.25
C GLU A 132 0.55 -17.60 4.72
N ALA A 133 1.51 -17.60 3.79
CA ALA A 133 2.92 -17.71 4.13
C ALA A 133 3.42 -16.53 4.99
N ALA A 134 2.94 -15.32 4.73
CA ALA A 134 3.31 -14.12 5.50
C ALA A 134 2.67 -14.07 6.90
N THR A 135 1.51 -14.70 7.09
CA THR A 135 0.72 -14.58 8.34
C THR A 135 0.83 -15.81 9.25
N VAL A 136 0.95 -17.01 8.68
CA VAL A 136 1.03 -18.29 9.41
C VAL A 136 2.46 -18.83 9.43
N GLY A 137 3.20 -18.63 8.34
CA GLY A 137 4.57 -19.12 8.21
C GLY A 137 5.64 -18.26 8.90
N ASP A 138 5.27 -17.10 9.45
CA ASP A 138 6.20 -16.05 9.94
C ASP A 138 7.31 -15.69 8.94
N SER A 139 7.06 -15.94 7.64
CA SER A 139 7.98 -15.58 6.56
C SER A 139 8.10 -14.07 6.50
N CYS A 140 9.27 -13.55 6.87
CA CYS A 140 9.55 -12.11 6.80
C CYS A 140 9.84 -11.65 5.37
N GLU A 141 10.19 -12.58 4.47
CA GLU A 141 10.65 -12.27 3.11
C GLU A 141 10.26 -13.37 2.10
N PHE A 142 10.06 -12.97 0.85
CA PHE A 142 9.84 -13.83 -0.31
C PHE A 142 10.85 -13.49 -1.39
N GLY A 143 11.69 -14.45 -1.81
CA GLY A 143 12.71 -14.19 -2.82
C GLY A 143 13.71 -13.07 -2.44
N GLY A 144 13.93 -12.84 -1.13
CA GLY A 144 14.76 -11.74 -0.61
C GLY A 144 14.06 -10.37 -0.55
N ILE A 145 12.74 -10.33 -0.76
CA ILE A 145 11.92 -9.12 -0.69
C ILE A 145 11.07 -9.17 0.58
N GLU A 146 11.02 -8.09 1.36
CA GLU A 146 10.18 -8.01 2.56
C GLU A 146 8.72 -8.35 2.25
N ALA A 147 8.12 -9.22 3.07
CA ALA A 147 6.81 -9.80 2.83
C ALA A 147 5.72 -8.74 2.62
N TRP A 148 5.75 -7.63 3.37
CA TRP A 148 4.77 -6.55 3.22
C TRP A 148 4.87 -5.84 1.86
N ARG A 149 6.08 -5.73 1.27
CA ARG A 149 6.26 -5.15 -0.08
C ARG A 149 5.73 -6.07 -1.15
N ALA A 150 6.00 -7.37 -1.03
CA ALA A 150 5.47 -8.37 -1.95
C ALA A 150 3.93 -8.35 -1.91
N LEU A 151 3.33 -8.35 -0.71
CA LEU A 151 1.88 -8.27 -0.54
C LEU A 151 1.28 -6.99 -1.12
N LEU A 152 1.93 -5.84 -0.92
CA LEU A 152 1.48 -4.56 -1.48
C LEU A 152 1.45 -4.58 -3.02
N ALA A 153 2.49 -5.14 -3.64
CA ALA A 153 2.58 -5.28 -5.08
C ALA A 153 1.55 -6.26 -5.65
N VAL A 154 1.35 -7.40 -4.98
CA VAL A 154 0.35 -8.40 -5.40
C VAL A 154 -1.07 -7.87 -5.32
N ARG A 155 -1.38 -7.12 -4.27
CA ARG A 155 -2.67 -6.44 -4.14
C ARG A 155 -2.95 -5.51 -5.33
N HIS A 156 -1.98 -4.64 -5.65
CA HIS A 156 -2.10 -3.75 -6.81
C HIS A 156 -2.30 -4.54 -8.11
N ASP A 157 -1.51 -5.59 -8.29
CA ASP A 157 -1.58 -6.43 -9.48
C ASP A 157 -2.89 -7.19 -9.61
N LEU A 158 -3.52 -7.64 -8.50
CA LEU A 158 -4.83 -8.31 -8.53
C LEU A 158 -5.89 -7.42 -9.15
N SER A 159 -5.99 -6.18 -8.65
CA SER A 159 -6.91 -5.18 -9.17
C SER A 159 -6.58 -4.82 -10.61
N THR A 160 -5.31 -4.57 -10.92
CA THR A 160 -4.87 -4.18 -12.27
C THR A 160 -5.15 -5.28 -13.29
N LEU A 161 -4.80 -6.53 -12.98
CA LEU A 161 -5.00 -7.67 -13.87
C LEU A 161 -6.49 -7.92 -14.10
N HIS A 162 -7.32 -7.80 -13.06
CA HIS A 162 -8.78 -7.88 -13.20
C HIS A 162 -9.32 -6.80 -14.14
N SER A 163 -8.97 -5.53 -13.92
CA SER A 163 -9.40 -4.44 -14.80
C SER A 163 -8.97 -4.67 -16.25
N ARG A 164 -7.71 -5.03 -16.48
CA ARG A 164 -7.19 -5.29 -17.84
C ARG A 164 -7.93 -6.42 -18.55
N VAL A 165 -8.20 -7.52 -17.84
CA VAL A 165 -8.94 -8.66 -18.43
C VAL A 165 -10.41 -8.31 -18.62
N PHE A 166 -10.99 -7.48 -17.74
CA PHE A 166 -12.35 -6.97 -17.91
C PHE A 166 -12.47 -6.06 -19.14
N ASP A 167 -11.55 -5.12 -19.30
CA ASP A 167 -11.51 -4.20 -20.44
C ASP A 167 -11.27 -4.97 -21.74
N MET A 168 -10.29 -5.88 -21.78
CA MET A 168 -10.05 -6.76 -22.93
C MET A 168 -11.30 -7.57 -23.28
N ALA A 169 -12.00 -8.10 -22.28
CA ALA A 169 -13.21 -8.87 -22.52
C ALA A 169 -14.30 -8.01 -23.19
N LEU A 170 -14.48 -6.79 -22.70
CA LEU A 170 -15.47 -5.84 -23.23
C LEU A 170 -15.12 -5.34 -24.64
N GLU A 171 -13.86 -4.98 -24.87
CA GLU A 171 -13.41 -4.30 -26.08
C GLU A 171 -13.05 -5.28 -27.21
N GLU A 172 -12.51 -6.45 -26.89
CA GLU A 172 -11.96 -7.39 -27.88
C GLU A 172 -12.74 -8.71 -27.96
N LEU A 173 -13.11 -9.30 -26.82
CA LEU A 173 -13.70 -10.65 -26.82
C LEU A 173 -15.21 -10.62 -27.11
N TRP A 174 -15.96 -9.68 -26.54
CA TRP A 174 -17.42 -9.64 -26.71
C TRP A 174 -17.84 -9.40 -28.16
N PRO A 175 -17.16 -8.53 -28.94
CA PRO A 175 -17.42 -8.44 -30.38
C PRO A 175 -17.23 -9.80 -31.09
N LYS A 176 -16.14 -10.52 -30.82
CA LYS A 176 -15.86 -11.85 -31.38
C LYS A 176 -16.95 -12.87 -31.02
N PHE A 177 -17.57 -12.74 -29.85
CA PHE A 177 -18.65 -13.64 -29.40
C PHE A 177 -20.01 -13.27 -30.00
N SER A 178 -20.24 -11.97 -30.22
CA SER A 178 -21.44 -11.49 -30.92
C SER A 178 -21.52 -12.04 -32.33
N ASP A 179 -20.39 -12.14 -33.04
CA ASP A 179 -20.32 -12.77 -34.38
C ASP A 179 -20.79 -14.23 -34.37
N LEU A 180 -20.63 -14.91 -33.23
CA LEU A 180 -21.08 -16.29 -33.01
C LEU A 180 -22.52 -16.38 -32.49
N ASN A 181 -23.23 -15.25 -32.33
CA ASN A 181 -24.54 -15.15 -31.67
C ASN A 181 -24.56 -15.73 -30.25
N VAL A 182 -23.47 -15.56 -29.50
CA VAL A 182 -23.35 -16.03 -28.11
C VAL A 182 -23.73 -14.89 -27.16
N ASP A 183 -24.65 -15.15 -26.23
CA ASP A 183 -24.93 -14.22 -25.12
C ASP A 183 -23.76 -14.17 -24.14
N THR A 184 -23.19 -12.99 -23.95
CA THR A 184 -22.02 -12.75 -23.09
C THR A 184 -22.38 -12.36 -21.66
N SER A 185 -23.68 -12.27 -21.33
CA SER A 185 -24.16 -11.85 -20.01
C SER A 185 -23.55 -12.67 -18.86
N LEU A 186 -23.50 -14.00 -19.03
CA LEU A 186 -22.93 -14.91 -18.03
C LEU A 186 -21.42 -14.72 -17.87
N PHE A 187 -20.69 -14.45 -18.96
CA PHE A 187 -19.25 -14.21 -18.91
C PHE A 187 -18.92 -12.92 -18.15
N GLY A 188 -19.70 -11.86 -18.39
CA GLY A 188 -19.63 -10.63 -17.60
C GLY A 188 -19.87 -10.89 -16.11
N GLN A 189 -20.90 -11.65 -15.76
CA GLN A 189 -21.19 -12.02 -14.36
C GLN A 189 -20.04 -12.79 -13.70
N CYS A 190 -19.36 -13.69 -14.44
CA CYS A 190 -18.17 -14.38 -13.93
C CYS A 190 -17.04 -13.41 -13.58
N LEU A 191 -16.75 -12.43 -14.44
CA LEU A 191 -15.72 -11.43 -14.17
C LEU A 191 -16.11 -10.47 -13.04
N THR A 192 -17.38 -10.08 -12.93
CA THR A 192 -17.89 -9.30 -11.80
C THR A 192 -17.72 -10.06 -10.49
N ARG A 193 -18.07 -11.35 -10.47
CA ARG A 193 -17.85 -12.21 -9.30
C ARG A 193 -16.38 -12.36 -8.94
N PHE A 194 -15.49 -12.43 -9.93
CA PHE A 194 -14.06 -12.45 -9.65
C PHE A 194 -13.58 -11.13 -8.99
N GLY A 195 -14.09 -9.99 -9.45
CA GLY A 195 -13.84 -8.69 -8.81
C GLY A 195 -14.28 -8.63 -7.34
N THR A 196 -15.43 -9.23 -6.99
CA THR A 196 -15.87 -9.27 -5.58
C THR A 196 -14.99 -10.18 -4.71
N LEU A 197 -14.44 -11.26 -5.28
CA LEU A 197 -13.45 -12.10 -4.59
C LEU A 197 -12.15 -11.34 -4.34
N ILE A 198 -11.68 -10.54 -5.31
CA ILE A 198 -10.50 -9.68 -5.14
C ILE A 198 -10.73 -8.66 -4.04
N ALA A 199 -11.84 -7.92 -4.06
CA ALA A 199 -12.13 -6.91 -3.04
C ALA A 199 -12.15 -7.50 -1.61
N SER A 200 -12.65 -8.74 -1.46
CA SER A 200 -12.60 -9.46 -0.20
C SER A 200 -11.18 -9.86 0.21
N GLU A 201 -10.32 -10.21 -0.75
CA GLU A 201 -8.94 -10.61 -0.48
C GLU A 201 -8.05 -9.41 -0.19
N ASP A 202 -8.26 -8.31 -0.91
CA ASP A 202 -7.65 -7.01 -0.70
C ASP A 202 -7.75 -6.58 0.76
N SER A 203 -8.93 -6.64 1.35
CA SER A 203 -9.11 -6.24 2.76
C SER A 203 -8.22 -7.04 3.72
N LYS A 204 -8.01 -8.34 3.45
CA LYS A 204 -7.14 -9.19 4.29
C LYS A 204 -5.66 -8.90 4.05
N ILE A 205 -5.29 -8.63 2.80
CA ILE A 205 -3.92 -8.25 2.45
C ILE A 205 -3.55 -6.93 3.14
N ASP A 206 -4.45 -5.95 3.17
CA ASP A 206 -4.23 -4.67 3.88
C ASP A 206 -4.00 -4.89 5.38
N GLU A 207 -4.84 -5.71 6.01
CA GLU A 207 -4.69 -6.04 7.44
C GLU A 207 -3.33 -6.70 7.73
N ALA A 208 -2.89 -7.63 6.88
CA ALA A 208 -1.60 -8.27 7.00
C ALA A 208 -0.43 -7.28 6.80
N ILE A 209 -0.52 -6.39 5.81
CA ILE A 209 0.49 -5.34 5.58
C ILE A 209 0.59 -4.44 6.81
N VAL A 210 -0.54 -3.95 7.34
CA VAL A 210 -0.57 -3.12 8.55
C VAL A 210 0.13 -3.83 9.70
N LYS A 211 -0.20 -5.10 9.95
CA LYS A 211 0.41 -5.91 11.02
C LYS A 211 1.92 -6.08 10.84
N LEU A 212 2.39 -6.38 9.62
CA LEU A 212 3.81 -6.58 9.35
C LEU A 212 4.62 -5.30 9.53
N VAL A 213 4.13 -4.18 8.99
CA VAL A 213 4.81 -2.88 9.10
C VAL A 213 4.77 -2.38 10.54
N SER A 214 3.63 -2.46 11.23
CA SER A 214 3.53 -2.03 12.64
C SER A 214 4.40 -2.88 13.55
N SER A 215 4.51 -4.19 13.29
CA SER A 215 5.43 -5.07 14.03
C SER A 215 6.89 -4.67 13.81
N SER A 216 7.26 -4.29 12.57
CA SER A 216 8.62 -3.83 12.26
C SER A 216 8.96 -2.49 12.94
N MET A 217 8.02 -1.57 13.03
CA MET A 217 8.17 -0.32 13.79
C MET A 217 8.21 -0.58 15.30
N SER A 218 7.33 -1.44 15.82
CA SER A 218 7.25 -1.77 17.24
C SER A 218 8.55 -2.40 17.76
N LYS A 219 9.23 -3.20 16.94
CA LYS A 219 10.57 -3.74 17.25
C LYS A 219 11.63 -2.65 17.48
N GLU A 220 11.56 -1.53 16.76
CA GLU A 220 12.45 -0.38 17.03
C GLU A 220 12.06 0.31 18.34
N PHE A 221 10.76 0.44 18.62
CA PHE A 221 10.25 1.03 19.85
C PHE A 221 10.59 0.24 21.12
N ASP A 222 10.89 -1.06 21.02
CA ASP A 222 11.35 -1.86 22.16
C ASP A 222 12.68 -1.32 22.76
N ALA A 223 13.47 -0.56 22.02
CA ALA A 223 14.66 0.13 22.53
C ALA A 223 14.36 1.17 23.62
N VAL A 224 13.09 1.54 23.86
CA VAL A 224 12.67 2.36 25.00
C VAL A 224 13.11 1.75 26.35
N PHE A 225 13.21 0.42 26.44
CA PHE A 225 13.68 -0.26 27.65
C PHE A 225 15.16 0.00 27.98
N ASP A 226 15.95 0.46 27.01
CA ASP A 226 17.35 0.80 27.23
C ASP A 226 17.55 2.24 27.68
N VAL A 227 16.53 3.10 27.59
CA VAL A 227 16.60 4.51 28.03
C VAL A 227 17.13 4.65 29.47
N PRO A 228 16.66 3.88 30.48
CA PRO A 228 17.22 3.95 31.83
C PRO A 228 18.72 3.69 31.89
N LYS A 229 19.23 2.73 31.12
CA LYS A 229 20.67 2.38 31.10
C LYS A 229 21.53 3.49 30.49
N GLN A 230 20.96 4.31 29.60
CA GLN A 230 21.67 5.42 28.97
C GLN A 230 21.94 6.58 29.93
N TYR A 231 21.18 6.70 31.01
CA TYR A 231 21.30 7.82 31.96
C TYR A 231 21.81 7.39 33.33
N ARG A 232 21.38 6.23 33.85
CA ARG A 232 21.79 5.76 35.18
C ARG A 232 23.29 5.62 35.30
N TRP A 233 23.88 6.30 36.29
CA TRP A 233 25.31 6.28 36.58
C TRP A 233 26.20 6.73 35.41
N THR A 234 25.65 7.52 34.48
CA THR A 234 26.39 8.08 33.35
C THR A 234 26.62 9.58 33.55
N LYS A 235 27.63 10.13 32.86
CA LYS A 235 27.82 11.59 32.77
C LYS A 235 27.07 12.22 31.60
N LYS A 236 26.07 11.51 31.03
CA LYS A 236 25.31 12.01 29.88
C LYS A 236 24.50 13.24 30.31
N PRO A 237 24.52 14.34 29.52
CA PRO A 237 23.71 15.52 29.82
C PRO A 237 22.22 15.20 29.67
N SER A 238 21.37 16.09 30.20
CA SER A 238 19.92 15.99 30.01
C SER A 238 19.57 15.99 28.52
N PRO A 239 18.59 15.17 28.08
CA PRO A 239 18.25 15.07 26.67
C PRO A 239 17.66 16.36 26.09
N SER A 240 18.04 16.67 24.86
CA SER A 240 17.56 17.83 24.07
C SER A 240 16.67 17.43 22.89
N THR A 241 16.73 16.19 22.43
CA THR A 241 15.96 15.65 21.30
C THR A 241 15.33 14.30 21.65
N HIS A 242 14.43 13.81 20.81
CA HIS A 242 13.95 12.43 20.89
C HIS A 242 15.07 11.42 20.60
N SER A 243 14.85 10.19 21.03
CA SER A 243 15.77 9.06 20.93
C SER A 243 15.98 8.62 19.48
N THR A 244 17.15 8.05 19.19
CA THR A 244 17.49 7.57 17.84
C THR A 244 16.57 6.45 17.35
N TYR A 245 16.06 5.60 18.26
CA TYR A 245 15.13 4.53 17.91
C TYR A 245 13.77 5.08 17.42
N ILE A 246 13.35 6.25 17.90
CA ILE A 246 12.15 6.93 17.40
C ILE A 246 12.36 7.34 15.94
N SER A 247 13.50 7.95 15.62
CA SER A 247 13.86 8.27 14.22
C SER A 247 13.96 7.02 13.34
N ALA A 248 14.54 5.93 13.86
CA ALA A 248 14.68 4.67 13.13
C ALA A 248 13.31 4.05 12.80
N ALA A 249 12.37 4.06 13.76
CA ALA A 249 11.01 3.59 13.55
C ALA A 249 10.28 4.41 12.47
N HIS A 250 10.37 5.75 12.54
CA HIS A 250 9.72 6.63 11.56
C HIS A 250 10.33 6.51 10.17
N LYS A 251 11.64 6.25 10.05
CA LYS A 251 12.26 5.96 8.76
C LYS A 251 11.64 4.73 8.08
N LYS A 252 11.26 3.70 8.86
CA LYS A 252 10.53 2.53 8.30
C LYS A 252 9.15 2.93 7.79
N LEU A 253 8.45 3.80 8.50
CA LEU A 253 7.18 4.35 8.05
C LEU A 253 7.34 5.18 6.78
N ASP A 254 8.35 6.03 6.69
CA ASP A 254 8.59 6.87 5.50
C ASP A 254 8.80 6.00 4.25
N VAL A 255 9.55 4.89 4.39
CA VAL A 255 9.71 3.90 3.32
C VAL A 255 8.39 3.24 2.95
N PHE A 256 7.55 2.91 3.92
CA PHE A 256 6.21 2.37 3.66
C PHE A 256 5.31 3.37 2.91
N VAL A 257 5.32 4.65 3.33
CA VAL A 257 4.58 5.75 2.68
C VAL A 257 5.05 5.94 1.24
N GLU A 258 6.36 5.88 1.00
CA GLU A 258 6.93 5.97 -0.35
C GLU A 258 6.42 4.84 -1.25
N GLU A 259 6.41 3.59 -0.77
CA GLU A 259 5.90 2.44 -1.54
C GLU A 259 4.38 2.51 -1.79
N LEU A 260 3.59 3.00 -0.83
CA LEU A 260 2.16 3.26 -1.03
C LEU A 260 1.92 4.32 -2.12
N SER A 261 2.78 5.33 -2.20
CA SER A 261 2.68 6.37 -3.23
C SER A 261 3.00 5.84 -4.63
N LYS A 262 4.01 4.97 -4.75
CA LYS A 262 4.39 4.32 -6.03
C LYS A 262 3.27 3.47 -6.60
N THR A 263 2.51 2.81 -5.73
CA THR A 263 1.38 1.95 -6.11
C THR A 263 0.05 2.70 -6.22
N SER A 264 0.00 4.00 -5.86
CA SER A 264 -1.25 4.79 -5.82
C SER A 264 -2.36 4.10 -5.04
N HIS A 265 -2.01 3.55 -3.87
CA HIS A 265 -2.91 2.69 -3.10
C HIS A 265 -4.21 3.41 -2.67
N PRO A 266 -5.40 2.82 -2.90
CA PRO A 266 -6.69 3.51 -2.70
C PRO A 266 -6.97 3.90 -1.25
N SER A 267 -6.46 3.10 -0.29
CA SER A 267 -6.66 3.32 1.15
C SER A 267 -5.39 3.79 1.86
N SER A 268 -4.43 4.39 1.15
CA SER A 268 -3.09 4.76 1.67
C SER A 268 -3.14 5.47 3.04
N VAL A 269 -3.96 6.52 3.16
CA VAL A 269 -4.13 7.28 4.41
C VAL A 269 -4.61 6.40 5.57
N GLN A 270 -5.58 5.50 5.32
CA GLN A 270 -6.10 4.60 6.35
C GLN A 270 -5.05 3.57 6.80
N LEU A 271 -4.25 3.04 5.88
CA LEU A 271 -3.18 2.09 6.21
C LEU A 271 -2.11 2.77 7.07
N ILE A 272 -1.66 3.98 6.68
CA ILE A 272 -0.69 4.78 7.44
C ILE A 272 -1.20 5.02 8.86
N ARG A 273 -2.47 5.45 8.99
CA ARG A 273 -3.11 5.65 10.29
C ARG A 273 -3.16 4.40 11.15
N SER A 274 -3.48 3.25 10.55
CA SER A 274 -3.57 1.99 11.26
C SER A 274 -2.20 1.51 11.75
N VAL A 275 -1.16 1.65 10.92
CA VAL A 275 0.24 1.34 11.29
C VAL A 275 0.70 2.20 12.45
N LEU A 276 0.50 3.51 12.36
CA LEU A 276 0.88 4.46 13.40
C LEU A 276 0.13 4.21 14.71
N SER A 277 -1.20 4.06 14.66
CA SER A 277 -2.03 3.78 15.83
C SER A 277 -1.57 2.51 16.56
N SER A 278 -1.35 1.42 15.81
CA SER A 278 -0.85 0.15 16.37
C SER A 278 0.54 0.31 16.99
N SER A 279 1.48 0.95 16.29
CA SER A 279 2.87 1.07 16.73
C SER A 279 3.03 2.02 17.92
N TYR A 280 2.28 3.12 17.95
CA TYR A 280 2.29 4.07 19.06
C TYR A 280 1.60 3.50 20.30
N SER A 281 0.51 2.74 20.14
CA SER A 281 -0.10 2.01 21.26
C SER A 281 0.90 1.07 21.94
N HIS A 282 1.72 0.36 21.13
CA HIS A 282 2.82 -0.47 21.65
C HIS A 282 3.86 0.37 22.41
N LEU A 283 4.31 1.50 21.84
CA LEU A 283 5.26 2.39 22.50
C LEU A 283 4.72 2.92 23.83
N VAL A 284 3.46 3.33 23.90
CA VAL A 284 2.79 3.79 25.12
C VAL A 284 2.84 2.71 26.21
N GLU A 285 2.45 1.48 25.88
CA GLU A 285 2.48 0.36 26.82
C GLU A 285 3.90 0.09 27.36
N LYS A 286 4.93 0.16 26.50
CA LYS A 286 6.31 -0.05 26.93
C LYS A 286 6.85 1.12 27.75
N ALA A 287 6.55 2.35 27.35
CA ALA A 287 6.97 3.56 28.06
C ALA A 287 6.37 3.61 29.47
N GLU A 288 5.10 3.22 29.63
CA GLU A 288 4.46 3.09 30.94
C GLU A 288 5.24 2.15 31.87
N LYS A 289 5.61 0.95 31.37
CA LYS A 289 6.43 -0.01 32.12
C LYS A 289 7.79 0.54 32.52
N VAL A 290 8.42 1.33 31.65
CA VAL A 290 9.69 2.00 31.96
C VAL A 290 9.49 3.03 33.06
N LEU A 291 8.45 3.87 32.97
CA LEU A 291 8.15 4.89 33.99
C LEU A 291 7.81 4.27 35.35
N ASP A 292 7.03 3.20 35.39
CA ASP A 292 6.72 2.46 36.63
C ASP A 292 8.00 1.94 37.31
N SER A 293 8.93 1.40 36.53
CA SER A 293 10.23 0.94 37.02
C SER A 293 11.10 2.09 37.56
N VAL A 294 11.09 3.23 36.87
CA VAL A 294 11.80 4.44 37.30
C VAL A 294 11.23 4.95 38.63
N ASP A 295 9.90 5.05 38.76
CA ASP A 295 9.24 5.52 39.97
C ASP A 295 9.49 4.60 41.17
N ALA A 296 9.41 3.28 40.96
CA ALA A 296 9.75 2.29 42.00
C ALA A 296 11.21 2.41 42.46
N THR A 297 12.14 2.64 41.53
CA THR A 297 13.56 2.81 41.85
C THR A 297 13.82 4.14 42.56
N GLY A 298 13.22 5.23 42.07
CA GLY A 298 13.36 6.57 42.65
C GLY A 298 12.80 6.66 44.07
N SER A 299 11.64 6.03 44.33
CA SER A 299 11.04 5.91 45.66
C SER A 299 11.92 5.09 46.62
N SER A 300 12.60 4.05 46.12
CA SER A 300 13.54 3.27 46.92
C SER A 300 14.79 4.08 47.28
N LEU A 301 15.34 4.84 46.33
CA LEU A 301 16.56 5.64 46.53
C LEU A 301 16.32 6.91 47.35
N SER A 302 15.15 7.54 47.24
CA SER A 302 14.80 8.75 48.02
C SER A 302 14.76 8.45 49.52
N ARG A 303 14.38 7.23 49.91
CA ARG A 303 14.46 6.75 51.31
C ARG A 303 15.89 6.69 51.85
N PHE A 304 16.91 6.61 50.99
CA PHE A 304 18.32 6.54 51.37
C PHE A 304 19.09 7.87 51.18
N LYS A 305 18.55 8.84 50.43
CA LYS A 305 19.20 10.15 50.22
C LYS A 305 19.13 11.01 51.49
N ARG A 306 20.22 11.06 52.27
CA ARG A 306 20.48 12.21 53.17
C ARG A 306 20.74 13.43 52.28
N LYS A 307 20.14 14.58 52.63
CA LYS A 307 20.31 15.89 51.96
C LYS A 307 21.81 16.20 51.77
N GLY A 308 22.36 15.85 50.62
CA GLY A 308 23.72 16.16 50.19
C GLY A 308 23.64 16.73 48.78
N ALA A 309 24.24 17.91 48.60
CA ALA A 309 24.12 18.75 47.41
C ALA A 309 24.48 17.98 46.11
N VAL A 310 23.55 17.98 45.16
CA VAL A 310 23.76 17.44 43.80
C VAL A 310 24.39 18.55 42.97
N LEU A 311 25.60 18.31 42.47
CA LEU A 311 26.44 19.30 41.78
C LEU A 311 26.05 19.55 40.31
N ASP A 312 24.93 18.99 39.82
CA ASP A 312 24.42 19.18 38.45
C ASP A 312 22.89 19.40 38.39
N GLY A 313 22.23 19.63 39.54
CA GLY A 313 20.80 20.00 39.64
C GLY A 313 19.76 18.95 39.22
N THR A 314 20.04 18.07 38.25
CA THR A 314 19.07 17.14 37.64
C THR A 314 19.39 15.68 37.98
N SER A 315 18.43 14.97 38.59
CA SER A 315 18.57 13.55 38.94
C SER A 315 18.60 12.66 37.68
N ASP A 316 19.25 11.50 37.74
CA ASP A 316 19.21 10.50 36.65
C ASP A 316 17.77 10.13 36.28
N ASP A 317 16.88 9.98 37.28
CA ASP A 317 15.45 9.73 37.07
C ASP A 317 14.77 10.85 36.27
N GLU A 318 15.17 12.10 36.50
CA GLU A 318 14.62 13.27 35.79
C GLU A 318 15.10 13.30 34.34
N LYS A 319 16.37 12.92 34.08
CA LYS A 319 16.88 12.76 32.71
C LYS A 319 16.12 11.67 31.94
N ILE A 320 15.79 10.56 32.61
CA ILE A 320 15.01 9.47 32.02
C ILE A 320 13.59 9.94 31.69
N ARG A 321 12.88 10.57 32.63
CA ARG A 321 11.53 11.12 32.38
C ARG A 321 11.56 12.15 31.24
N THR A 322 12.54 13.03 31.23
CA THR A 322 12.72 14.01 30.14
C THR A 322 12.92 13.34 28.78
N GLN A 323 13.65 12.23 28.69
CA GLN A 323 13.81 11.49 27.42
C GLN A 323 12.48 10.89 26.97
N ILE A 324 11.75 10.20 27.88
CA ILE A 324 10.45 9.61 27.58
C ILE A 324 9.44 10.68 27.16
N TYR A 325 9.42 11.83 27.84
CA TYR A 325 8.61 12.98 27.44
C TYR A 325 8.89 13.41 26.01
N ARG A 326 10.16 13.62 25.65
CA ARG A 326 10.54 14.02 24.28
C ARG A 326 10.15 12.98 23.23
N ASP A 327 10.33 11.70 23.56
CA ASP A 327 10.01 10.59 22.65
C ASP A 327 8.50 10.51 22.38
N LEU A 328 7.69 10.60 23.44
CA LEU A 328 6.23 10.57 23.34
C LEU A 328 5.67 11.85 22.70
N SER A 329 6.18 13.04 23.05
CA SER A 329 5.75 14.31 22.44
C SER A 329 6.08 14.37 20.94
N PHE A 330 7.21 13.80 20.52
CA PHE A 330 7.51 13.67 19.09
C PHE A 330 6.44 12.82 18.39
N CYS A 331 6.14 11.64 18.93
CA CYS A 331 5.12 10.74 18.38
C CYS A 331 3.71 11.38 18.40
N GLU A 332 3.35 12.14 19.44
CA GLU A 332 2.08 12.87 19.52
C GLU A 332 1.98 13.92 18.42
N SER A 333 2.99 14.77 18.26
CA SER A 333 3.00 15.79 17.20
C SER A 333 2.89 15.18 15.79
N ARG A 334 3.57 14.05 15.57
CA ARG A 334 3.52 13.32 14.31
C ARG A 334 2.17 12.63 14.10
N GLY A 335 1.59 12.05 15.15
CA GLY A 335 0.26 11.43 15.13
C GLY A 335 -0.86 12.43 14.83
N LEU A 336 -0.78 13.64 15.41
CA LEU A 336 -1.72 14.73 15.13
C LEU A 336 -1.67 15.19 13.68
N THR A 337 -0.50 15.17 13.05
CA THR A 337 -0.37 15.48 11.60
C THR A 337 -1.16 14.50 10.74
N GLU A 338 -1.28 13.25 11.19
CA GLU A 338 -2.01 12.18 10.50
C GLU A 338 -3.43 11.98 11.05
N ASP A 339 -3.91 12.86 11.95
CA ASP A 339 -5.23 12.80 12.61
C ASP A 339 -5.43 11.48 13.39
N ILE A 340 -4.45 11.13 14.22
CA ILE A 340 -4.46 9.93 15.07
C ILE A 340 -4.38 10.35 16.52
N VAL A 341 -5.28 9.80 17.33
CA VAL A 341 -5.27 9.93 18.79
C VAL A 341 -5.07 8.53 19.38
N VAL A 342 -4.01 8.39 20.18
CA VAL A 342 -3.65 7.12 20.82
C VAL A 342 -4.00 7.20 22.30
N ASP A 343 -4.78 6.24 22.79
CA ASP A 343 -5.17 6.22 24.20
C ASP A 343 -3.95 6.11 25.11
N GLY A 344 -3.99 6.81 26.25
CA GLY A 344 -2.88 6.85 27.22
C GLY A 344 -1.68 7.72 26.83
N LEU A 345 -1.51 8.12 25.56
CA LEU A 345 -0.34 8.89 25.10
C LEU A 345 -0.22 10.24 25.83
N SER A 346 -1.26 11.08 25.79
CA SER A 346 -1.22 12.41 26.43
C SER A 346 -1.07 12.31 27.95
N LYS A 347 -1.67 11.29 28.59
CA LYS A 347 -1.51 11.03 30.03
C LYS A 347 -0.06 10.69 30.40
N LEU A 348 0.63 9.88 29.60
CA LEU A 348 2.04 9.55 29.83
C LEU A 348 2.97 10.74 29.55
N ILE A 349 2.63 11.58 28.56
CA ILE A 349 3.37 12.83 28.30
C ILE A 349 3.28 13.74 29.52
N GLU A 350 2.09 13.94 30.09
CA GLU A 350 1.92 14.73 31.32
C GLU A 350 2.70 14.12 32.49
N ARG A 351 2.64 12.78 32.68
CA ARG A 351 3.37 12.07 33.74
C ARG A 351 4.89 12.20 33.63
N SER A 352 5.42 12.30 32.42
CA SER A 352 6.87 12.36 32.16
C SER A 352 7.43 13.78 32.02
N ARG A 353 6.56 14.80 32.10
CA ARG A 353 6.92 16.20 31.87
C ARG A 353 7.96 16.69 32.91
N PRO A 354 9.06 17.32 32.47
CA PRO A 354 10.08 17.81 33.38
C PRO A 354 9.63 19.02 34.21
N GLU A 355 9.96 19.04 35.50
CA GLU A 355 9.54 20.07 36.48
C GLU A 355 10.06 21.47 36.13
N SER A 356 11.20 21.57 35.43
CA SER A 356 11.82 22.85 35.02
C SER A 356 10.98 23.69 34.06
N THR A 357 9.87 23.16 33.53
CA THR A 357 8.97 23.90 32.62
C THR A 357 8.00 24.83 33.35
N GLU A 358 7.73 24.61 34.65
CA GLU A 358 6.85 25.50 35.45
C GLU A 358 7.54 26.80 35.89
N LEU A 359 8.88 26.83 35.93
CA LEU A 359 9.61 28.04 36.34
C LEU A 359 9.57 29.15 35.28
N ILE A 360 9.36 28.80 34.00
CA ILE A 360 9.34 29.80 32.92
C ILE A 360 8.00 30.53 32.85
N SER A 361 6.87 29.89 33.19
CA SER A 361 5.56 30.59 33.25
C SER A 361 5.45 31.55 34.43
N ASN A 362 6.07 31.20 35.57
CA ASN A 362 6.03 32.03 36.78
C ASN A 362 6.96 33.24 36.71
N VAL A 363 8.06 33.17 35.95
CA VAL A 363 8.95 34.33 35.71
C VAL A 363 8.32 35.34 34.74
N VAL A 364 7.58 34.88 33.72
CA VAL A 364 6.87 35.78 32.80
C VAL A 364 5.64 36.42 33.47
N GLY A 365 4.93 35.71 34.35
CA GLY A 365 3.83 36.27 35.14
C GLY A 365 4.28 37.30 36.18
N ALA A 366 5.45 37.12 36.79
CA ALA A 366 6.00 38.07 37.76
C ALA A 366 6.54 39.35 37.08
N ALA A 367 7.19 39.23 35.91
CA ALA A 367 7.73 40.40 35.19
C ALA A 367 6.65 41.37 34.69
N ILE A 368 5.45 40.87 34.34
CA ILE A 368 4.33 41.70 33.89
C ILE A 368 3.63 42.41 35.08
N SER A 369 3.80 41.88 36.30
CA SER A 369 3.16 42.44 37.51
C SER A 369 3.91 43.67 38.05
N ASP A 370 5.24 43.70 37.91
CA ASP A 370 6.05 44.79 38.45
C ASP A 370 6.04 46.05 37.55
N GLU A 371 5.96 45.92 36.22
CA GLU A 371 5.94 47.07 35.29
C GLU A 371 4.63 47.88 35.31
N ILE A 372 3.53 47.31 35.80
CA ILE A 372 2.23 48.01 35.87
C ILE A 372 2.11 48.87 37.16
N SER A 373 2.95 48.63 38.16
CA SER A 373 2.86 49.32 39.45
C SER A 373 3.60 50.68 39.52
N GLU A 374 4.58 50.91 38.63
CA GLU A 374 5.37 52.15 38.61
C GLU A 374 4.87 53.23 37.63
N SER A 375 3.92 52.94 36.73
CA SER A 375 3.50 53.89 35.68
C SER A 375 2.20 54.67 35.96
N VAL A 376 1.53 54.47 37.10
CA VAL A 376 0.21 55.11 37.40
C VAL A 376 0.31 56.36 38.30
N LYS A 377 1.50 56.94 38.45
CA LYS A 377 1.66 58.23 39.15
C LYS A 377 2.50 59.20 38.31
N ASN A 378 1.90 59.76 37.26
CA ASN A 378 2.01 61.19 36.94
C ASN A 378 1.22 61.54 35.67
N GLU A 379 0.68 62.75 35.68
CA GLU A 379 0.17 63.52 34.53
C GLU A 379 -1.25 63.23 34.02
N SER A 380 -2.20 63.77 34.78
CA SER A 380 -3.31 64.54 34.23
C SER A 380 -2.82 65.92 33.75
N ASP A 381 -2.89 66.20 32.44
CA ASP A 381 -3.49 67.44 31.90
C ASP A 381 -3.45 67.51 30.35
N VAL A 382 -4.66 67.54 29.77
CA VAL A 382 -5.18 68.33 28.63
C VAL A 382 -4.25 68.65 27.43
N ILE A 383 -4.68 68.27 26.20
CA ILE A 383 -5.02 69.18 25.07
C ILE A 383 -5.43 68.39 23.78
N SER A 384 -6.66 68.65 23.35
CA SER A 384 -7.28 68.74 22.00
C SER A 384 -6.81 67.91 20.78
N CYS A 385 -7.78 67.26 20.13
CA CYS A 385 -7.78 66.79 18.73
C CYS A 385 -7.61 67.95 17.71
N PRO A 386 -7.24 67.65 16.44
CA PRO A 386 -8.28 67.40 15.43
C PRO A 386 -8.00 66.29 14.39
N THR A 387 -9.13 65.84 13.84
CA THR A 387 -9.49 65.00 12.68
C THR A 387 -8.57 65.03 11.44
N TYR A 388 -8.37 63.88 10.78
CA TYR A 388 -8.31 63.80 9.29
C TYR A 388 -8.67 62.40 8.76
N ALA A 389 -9.16 62.41 7.51
CA ALA A 389 -10.04 61.47 6.83
C ALA A 389 -9.43 60.16 6.29
N ALA A 390 -10.31 59.18 6.06
CA ALA A 390 -10.06 57.92 5.35
C ALA A 390 -10.25 58.06 3.82
N PRO A 391 -9.52 57.29 2.99
CA PRO A 391 -9.79 57.20 1.56
C PRO A 391 -10.57 55.93 1.18
N SER A 392 -11.50 56.13 0.25
CA SER A 392 -12.34 55.13 -0.42
C SER A 392 -11.56 54.28 -1.43
N LEU A 393 -11.97 53.02 -1.60
CA LEU A 393 -11.54 52.11 -2.67
C LEU A 393 -12.68 51.93 -3.69
N GLU A 394 -12.41 52.29 -4.95
CA GLU A 394 -13.24 51.98 -6.13
C GLU A 394 -12.88 50.58 -6.70
N PRO A 395 -13.84 49.89 -7.36
CA PRO A 395 -13.60 48.63 -8.07
C PRO A 395 -13.48 48.83 -9.60
N PRO A 396 -12.82 47.94 -10.36
CA PRO A 396 -13.01 47.84 -11.81
C PRO A 396 -13.96 46.67 -12.15
N LEU A 397 -15.08 46.92 -12.82
CA LEU A 397 -15.29 47.06 -14.28
C LEU A 397 -15.26 45.73 -15.05
N SER A 398 -16.48 45.24 -15.30
CA SER A 398 -16.87 44.28 -16.33
C SER A 398 -16.98 44.97 -17.70
N SER A 399 -16.54 44.32 -18.77
CA SER A 399 -16.95 44.64 -20.14
C SER A 399 -17.19 43.37 -20.95
N GLN A 400 -18.40 43.30 -21.52
CA GLN A 400 -18.87 42.35 -22.53
C GLN A 400 -18.43 42.74 -23.96
N ASP A 401 -18.82 41.87 -24.90
CA ASP A 401 -18.92 42.01 -26.36
C ASP A 401 -17.66 41.57 -27.15
N SER A 402 -17.72 40.70 -28.17
CA SER A 402 -18.80 40.39 -29.12
C SER A 402 -18.46 39.13 -29.99
N PRO A 403 -19.35 38.68 -30.91
CA PRO A 403 -19.39 37.32 -31.47
C PRO A 403 -18.81 37.17 -32.89
N SER A 404 -18.97 35.95 -33.45
CA SER A 404 -19.00 35.51 -34.88
C SER A 404 -17.81 34.71 -35.43
N SER A 405 -18.01 33.40 -35.61
CA SER A 405 -18.06 32.68 -36.92
C SER A 405 -18.31 31.19 -36.69
#